data_AF-A0A4U0ZVJ4-F1
#
_entry.id   AF-A0A4U0ZVJ4-F1
#
_cell.length_a   1.000
_cell.length_b   1.000
_cell.length_c   1.000
_cell.angle_alpha   90.00
_cell.angle_beta   90.00
_cell.angle_gamma   90.00
#
_symmetry.space_group_name_H-M   'P 1'
#
loop_
_entity.id
_entity.type
_entity.pdbx_description
1 polymer ?
#
loop_
_entity_poly.entity_id
_entity_poly.type
_entity_poly.pdbx_seq_one_letter_code
_entity_poly.pdbx_strand_id
1 'polypeptide(L)'
;MLKFKKLIKRHIELFHVNQQSGDENKRLSDDFSEIKVLRGILPLCSFCKKIRDNEGYWEQVDVYINKHSEADISHSLCPTWVKKH
;
A
#
# COMPACT_ATOMS: atom_id res chain seq x y z
N MET A 1 43.27 -13.20 29.16
CA MET A 1 42.10 -14.07 28.86
C MET A 1 40.74 -13.42 29.11
N LEU A 2 40.47 -12.78 30.27
CA LEU A 2 39.13 -12.27 30.62
C LEU A 2 38.59 -11.15 29.70
N LYS A 3 39.47 -10.24 29.24
CA LYS A 3 39.09 -9.14 28.32
C LYS A 3 38.63 -9.66 26.95
N PHE A 4 39.30 -10.68 26.42
CA PHE A 4 38.96 -11.29 25.14
C PHE A 4 37.59 -12.00 25.19
N LYS A 5 37.33 -12.76 26.26
CA LYS A 5 36.00 -13.34 26.52
C LYS A 5 34.90 -12.29 26.59
N LYS A 6 35.12 -11.15 27.25
CA LYS A 6 34.16 -10.04 27.31
C LYS A 6 33.88 -9.42 25.93
N LEU A 7 34.92 -9.26 25.11
CA LEU A 7 34.81 -8.71 23.75
C LEU A 7 34.01 -9.64 22.83
N ILE A 8 34.32 -10.94 22.84
CA ILE A 8 33.57 -11.94 22.06
C ILE A 8 32.10 -11.96 22.49
N LYS A 9 31.83 -11.95 23.80
CA LYS A 9 30.45 -11.95 24.31
C LYS A 9 29.65 -10.75 23.81
N ARG A 10 30.24 -9.54 23.83
CA ARG A 10 29.63 -8.33 23.29
C ARG A 10 29.37 -8.40 21.79
N HIS A 11 30.29 -8.97 21.02
CA HIS A 11 30.13 -9.08 19.57
C HIS A 11 28.99 -10.03 19.21
N ILE A 12 28.87 -11.14 19.94
CA ILE A 12 27.75 -12.10 19.81
C ILE A 12 26.43 -11.43 20.21
N GLU A 13 26.38 -10.71 21.34
CA GLU A 13 25.19 -9.95 21.77
C GLU A 13 24.76 -8.92 20.72
N LEU A 14 25.71 -8.16 20.16
CA LEU A 14 25.46 -7.17 19.12
C LEU A 14 24.94 -7.80 17.82
N PHE A 15 25.47 -8.97 17.44
CA PHE A 15 25.01 -9.70 16.27
C PHE A 15 23.55 -10.14 16.40
N HIS A 16 23.17 -10.71 17.55
CA HIS A 16 21.78 -11.13 17.78
C HIS A 16 20.79 -9.97 17.73
N VAL A 17 21.13 -8.83 18.35
CA VAL A 17 20.26 -7.63 18.33
C VAL A 17 20.11 -7.07 16.92
N ASN A 18 21.19 -7.03 16.14
CA ASN A 18 21.11 -6.58 14.74
C ASN A 18 20.31 -7.55 13.86
N GLN A 19 20.48 -8.86 14.06
CA GLN A 19 19.71 -9.88 13.34
C GLN A 19 18.21 -9.72 13.60
N GLN A 20 17.80 -9.63 14.87
CA GLN A 20 16.41 -9.41 15.26
C GLN A 20 15.84 -8.11 14.66
N SER A 21 16.62 -7.03 14.66
CA SER A 21 16.21 -5.75 14.06
C SER A 21 16.03 -5.85 12.54
N GLY A 22 16.85 -6.66 11.87
CA GLY A 22 16.73 -6.93 10.44
C GLY A 22 15.46 -7.72 10.11
N ASP A 23 15.16 -8.74 10.91
CA ASP A 23 13.96 -9.58 10.74
C ASP A 23 12.67 -8.78 10.96
N GLU A 24 12.63 -7.90 11.96
CA GLU A 24 11.48 -7.05 12.24
C GLU A 24 11.25 -6.00 11.13
N ASN A 25 12.33 -5.38 10.62
CA ASN A 25 12.24 -4.49 9.45
C ASN A 25 11.71 -5.21 8.21
N LYS A 26 12.15 -6.45 7.97
CA LYS A 26 11.66 -7.25 6.86
C LYS A 26 10.17 -7.56 7.02
N ARG A 27 9.74 -8.00 8.21
CA ARG A 27 8.33 -8.29 8.49
C ARG A 27 7.45 -7.06 8.26
N LEU A 28 7.87 -5.90 8.77
CA LEU A 28 7.16 -4.64 8.53
C LEU A 28 7.09 -4.30 7.04
N SER A 29 8.19 -4.44 6.31
CA SER A 29 8.21 -4.22 4.85
C SER A 29 7.25 -5.14 4.10
N ASP A 30 7.20 -6.41 4.49
CA ASP A 30 6.31 -7.42 3.89
C ASP A 30 4.84 -7.06 4.18
N ASP A 31 4.48 -6.72 5.43
CA ASP A 31 3.13 -6.26 5.81
C ASP A 31 2.72 -4.99 5.03
N PHE A 32 3.63 -4.03 4.90
CA PHE A 32 3.40 -2.81 4.12
C PHE A 32 3.17 -3.11 2.63
N SER A 33 3.86 -4.12 2.08
CA SER A 33 3.68 -4.53 0.69
C SER A 33 2.30 -5.15 0.45
N GLU A 34 1.82 -5.98 1.38
CA GLU A 34 0.49 -6.59 1.33
C GLU A 34 -0.62 -5.53 1.43
N ILE A 35 -0.49 -4.58 2.36
CA ILE A 35 -1.43 -3.45 2.50
C ILE A 35 -1.47 -2.59 1.23
N LYS A 36 -0.32 -2.36 0.56
CA LYS A 36 -0.28 -1.62 -0.71
C LYS A 36 -1.05 -2.32 -1.82
N VAL A 37 -0.94 -3.65 -1.92
CA VAL A 37 -1.71 -4.44 -2.91
C VAL A 37 -3.20 -4.33 -2.64
N LEU A 38 -3.62 -4.43 -1.38
CA LEU A 38 -5.03 -4.29 -0.99
C LEU A 38 -5.57 -2.87 -1.26
N ARG A 39 -4.76 -1.82 -1.12
CA ARG A 39 -5.11 -0.45 -1.53
C ARG A 39 -5.27 -0.28 -3.04
N GLY A 40 -4.74 -1.19 -3.86
CA GLY A 40 -4.93 -1.17 -5.31
C GLY A 40 -6.30 -1.68 -5.77
N ILE A 41 -7.07 -2.34 -4.90
CA ILE A 41 -8.38 -2.91 -5.23
C ILE A 41 -9.48 -1.96 -4.72
N LEU A 42 -10.13 -1.25 -5.64
CA LEU A 42 -11.22 -0.33 -5.29
C LEU A 42 -12.57 -1.08 -5.34
N PRO A 43 -13.34 -1.11 -4.23
CA PRO A 43 -14.64 -1.76 -4.22
C PRO A 43 -15.66 -0.92 -5.01
N LEU A 44 -16.08 -1.43 -6.17
CA LEU A 44 -17.03 -0.79 -7.07
C LEU A 44 -18.41 -1.45 -6.98
N CYS A 45 -19.48 -0.66 -7.05
CA CYS A 45 -20.83 -1.19 -7.19
C CYS A 45 -21.02 -1.75 -8.61
N SER A 46 -21.38 -3.02 -8.73
CA SER A 46 -21.58 -3.66 -10.04
C SER A 46 -22.68 -3.01 -10.88
N PHE A 47 -23.67 -2.37 -10.24
CA PHE A 47 -24.80 -1.71 -10.90
C PHE A 47 -24.49 -0.26 -11.29
N CYS A 48 -24.17 0.61 -10.32
CA CYS A 48 -24.01 2.05 -10.57
C CYS A 48 -22.56 2.50 -10.75
N LYS A 49 -21.57 1.60 -10.63
CA LYS A 49 -20.13 1.86 -10.78
C LYS A 49 -19.54 2.91 -9.82
N LYS A 50 -20.25 3.26 -8.74
CA LYS A 50 -19.70 4.06 -7.64
C LYS A 50 -18.64 3.28 -6.86
N ILE A 51 -17.64 3.98 -6.32
CA ILE A 51 -16.63 3.41 -5.42
C ILE A 51 -17.12 3.55 -3.98
N ARG A 52 -16.91 2.51 -3.18
CA ARG A 52 -17.12 2.57 -1.73
C ARG A 52 -15.82 3.02 -1.05
N ASP A 53 -15.87 4.09 -0.28
CA ASP A 53 -14.73 4.55 0.50
C ASP A 53 -14.52 3.73 1.80
N ASN A 54 -13.54 4.14 2.60
CA ASN A 54 -13.20 3.48 3.86
C ASN A 54 -14.25 3.70 4.96
N GLU A 55 -15.10 4.73 4.83
CA GLU A 55 -16.19 5.04 5.75
C GLU A 55 -17.49 4.32 5.36
N GLY A 56 -17.51 3.69 4.18
CA GLY A 56 -18.63 2.94 3.64
C GLY A 56 -19.56 3.77 2.75
N TYR A 57 -19.23 5.02 2.46
CA TYR A 57 -20.01 5.87 1.56
C TYR A 57 -19.71 5.55 0.10
N TRP A 58 -20.72 5.77 -0.74
CA TRP A 58 -20.63 5.52 -2.18
C TRP A 58 -20.47 6.83 -2.96
N GLU A 59 -19.34 6.98 -3.64
CA GLU A 59 -19.03 8.16 -4.44
C GLU A 59 -18.72 7.83 -5.89
N GLN A 60 -18.79 8.83 -6.75
CA GLN A 60 -18.46 8.66 -8.16
C GLN A 60 -16.95 8.42 -8.33
N VAL A 61 -16.59 7.69 -9.38
CA VAL A 61 -15.20 7.26 -9.64
C VAL A 61 -14.26 8.45 -9.80
N ASP A 62 -14.70 9.47 -10.54
CA ASP A 62 -13.96 10.70 -10.77
C ASP A 62 -13.70 11.46 -9.47
N VAL A 63 -14.72 11.58 -8.62
CA VAL A 63 -14.62 12.22 -7.30
C VAL A 63 -13.64 11.46 -6.40
N TYR A 64 -13.73 10.13 -6.36
CA TYR A 64 -12.82 9.30 -5.56
C TYR A 64 -11.36 9.48 -6.00
N ILE A 65 -11.09 9.36 -7.31
CA ILE A 65 -9.72 9.46 -7.84
C ILE A 65 -9.14 10.85 -7.59
N ASN A 66 -9.93 11.92 -7.78
CA ASN A 66 -9.47 13.27 -7.52
C ASN A 66 -9.15 13.51 -6.03
N LYS A 67 -9.90 12.90 -5.11
CA LYS A 67 -9.64 12.99 -3.66
C LYS A 67 -8.43 12.17 -3.19
N HIS A 68 -8.18 11.03 -3.84
CA HIS A 68 -7.23 10.02 -3.37
C HIS A 68 -5.96 9.91 -4.24
N SER A 69 -5.77 10.78 -5.22
CA SER A 69 -4.58 10.83 -6.07
C SER A 69 -4.27 12.25 -6.53
N GLU A 70 -3.10 12.44 -7.14
CA GLU A 70 -2.71 13.71 -7.78
C GLU A 70 -3.27 13.84 -9.21
N ALA A 71 -4.18 12.96 -9.63
CA ALA A 71 -4.70 12.95 -11.00
C ALA A 71 -5.85 13.95 -11.19
N ASP A 72 -5.75 14.77 -12.23
CA ASP A 72 -6.86 15.54 -12.77
C ASP A 72 -7.69 14.68 -13.74
N ILE A 73 -9.01 14.70 -13.57
CA ILE A 73 -9.94 13.92 -14.39
C ILE A 73 -10.55 14.83 -15.46
N SER A 74 -10.55 14.35 -16.71
CA SER A 74 -11.32 14.95 -17.81
C SER A 74 -12.28 13.92 -18.40
N HIS A 75 -13.43 14.40 -18.88
CA HIS A 75 -14.45 13.56 -19.49
C HIS A 75 -14.42 13.74 -21.01
N SER A 76 -14.24 12.65 -21.76
CA SER A 76 -14.26 12.64 -23.23
C SER A 76 -15.22 11.57 -23.75
N LEU A 77 -15.74 11.78 -24.96
CA LEU A 77 -16.56 10.80 -25.65
C LEU A 77 -15.66 9.89 -26.49
N CYS A 78 -15.81 8.57 -26.33
CA CYS A 78 -15.11 7.61 -27.17
C CYS A 78 -15.66 7.65 -28.61
N PRO A 79 -14.81 7.58 -29.66
CA PRO A 79 -15.25 7.60 -31.06
C PRO A 79 -16.26 6.51 -31.44
N THR A 80 -16.29 5.41 -30.69
CA THR A 80 -17.25 4.30 -30.90
C THR A 80 -18.67 4.68 -30.51
N TRP A 81 -18.85 5.67 -29.62
CA TRP A 81 -20.16 6.11 -29.15
C TRP A 81 -20.80 7.12 -30.12
N VAL A 82 -19.98 7.96 -30.75
CA VAL A 82 -20.41 8.97 -31.74
C VAL A 82 -21.04 8.36 -33.00
N LYS A 83 -20.77 7.08 -33.32
CA LYS A 83 -21.37 6.41 -34.47
C LYS A 83 -22.76 5.81 -34.21
N LYS A 84 -23.22 5.83 -32.95
CA LYS A 84 -24.51 5.25 -32.55
C LYS A 84 -25.62 6.29 -32.33
N HIS A 85 -25.29 7.58 -32.43
CA HIS A 85 -26.19 8.72 -32.32
C HIS A 85 -25.86 9.74 -33.41
#